data_AF-A0A7K8JXU7-F1
#
_entry.id   AF-A0A7K8JXU7-F1
#
_cell.length_a   1.000
_cell.length_b   1.000
_cell.length_c   1.000
_cell.angle_alpha   90.00
_cell.angle_beta   90.00
_cell.angle_gamma   90.00
#
_symmetry.space_group_name_H-M   'P 1'
#
loop_
_entity.id
_entity.type
_entity.pdbx_description
1 polymer ?
#
loop_
_entity_poly.entity_id
_entity_poly.type
_entity_poly.pdbx_seq_one_letter_code
_entity_poly.pdbx_strand_id
1 'polypeptide(L)'
;KFYATRLLRIKKVTDEYMHHNFTCMLQVDERTQIKTVKLKKGSIRDLPVHIFTTGMVLAVLFACVAVAVVLVCVMFRVDLVLLYRNICRRDDTVGDGKEYDAFVSYLKDCFSPTGEEREFALKILPMVLEENFGYKLCIFERDVSPGG
;
A
#
# COMPACT_ATOMS: atom_id res chain seq x y z
N LYS A 1 62.65 -49.13 -4.49
CA LYS A 1 62.14 -47.77 -4.82
C LYS A 1 62.38 -46.88 -3.61
N PHE A 2 63.25 -45.90 -3.70
CA PHE A 2 63.53 -44.96 -2.60
C PHE A 2 62.52 -43.81 -2.65
N TYR A 3 61.94 -43.45 -1.51
CA TYR A 3 61.10 -42.27 -1.36
C TYR A 3 61.78 -41.31 -0.39
N ALA A 4 61.80 -40.02 -0.74
CA ALA A 4 62.28 -38.95 0.13
C ALA A 4 61.07 -38.16 0.64
N THR A 5 61.03 -37.83 1.92
CA THR A 5 59.94 -37.07 2.53
C THR A 5 60.51 -36.01 3.46
N ARG A 6 60.04 -34.77 3.32
CA ARG A 6 60.38 -33.65 4.19
C ARG A 6 59.10 -32.99 4.69
N LEU A 7 58.96 -32.89 6.01
CA LEU A 7 57.77 -32.36 6.66
C LEU A 7 58.01 -30.90 7.12
N LEU A 8 57.16 -29.98 6.67
CA LEU A 8 57.09 -28.62 7.21
C LEU A 8 55.96 -28.54 8.24
N ARG A 9 56.31 -28.37 9.52
CA ARG A 9 55.35 -28.23 10.63
C ARG A 9 55.30 -26.79 11.11
N ILE A 10 54.21 -26.09 10.81
CA ILE A 10 53.94 -24.73 11.28
C ILE A 10 53.18 -24.83 12.61
N LYS A 11 53.81 -24.41 13.73
CA LYS A 11 53.20 -24.52 15.08
C LYS A 11 52.13 -23.47 15.34
N LYS A 12 52.33 -22.26 14.84
CA LYS A 12 51.40 -21.13 14.96
C LYS A 12 51.35 -20.41 13.62
N VAL A 13 50.17 -20.32 13.02
CA VAL A 13 49.97 -19.62 11.76
C VAL A 13 49.76 -18.13 12.07
N THR A 14 50.66 -17.29 11.57
CA THR A 14 50.57 -15.82 11.57
C THR A 14 50.13 -15.32 10.20
N ASP A 15 49.67 -14.06 10.13
CA ASP A 15 49.15 -13.44 8.91
C ASP A 15 50.22 -13.34 7.79
N GLU A 16 51.49 -13.17 8.17
CA GLU A 16 52.63 -13.18 7.25
C GLU A 16 52.71 -14.49 6.44
N TYR A 17 52.51 -15.65 7.10
CA TYR A 17 52.50 -16.96 6.42
C TYR A 17 51.35 -17.14 5.43
N MET A 18 50.31 -16.31 5.49
CA MET A 18 49.19 -16.35 4.53
C MET A 18 49.55 -15.66 3.20
N HIS A 19 50.52 -14.74 3.25
CA HIS A 19 51.03 -14.02 2.08
C HIS A 19 52.25 -14.71 1.45
N HIS A 20 52.84 -15.69 2.15
CA HIS A 20 53.98 -16.45 1.66
C HIS A 20 53.58 -17.68 0.84
N ASN A 21 54.43 -18.02 -0.13
CA ASN A 21 54.34 -19.22 -0.94
C ASN A 21 55.28 -20.29 -0.36
N PHE A 22 54.76 -21.47 -0.07
CA PHE A 22 55.55 -22.59 0.44
C PHE A 22 55.92 -23.52 -0.71
N THR A 23 57.22 -23.59 -1.01
CA THR A 23 57.72 -24.36 -2.15
C THR A 23 58.45 -25.62 -1.67
N CYS A 24 58.04 -26.78 -2.16
CA CYS A 24 58.73 -28.05 -2.01
C CYS A 24 59.52 -28.34 -3.29
N MET A 25 60.81 -28.64 -3.15
CA MET A 25 61.71 -28.94 -4.27
C MET A 25 62.28 -30.35 -4.07
N LEU A 26 62.16 -31.17 -5.11
CA LEU A 26 62.76 -32.50 -5.19
C LEU A 26 63.75 -32.51 -6.35
N GLN A 27 65.00 -32.82 -6.06
CA GLN A 27 66.07 -32.92 -7.05
C GLN A 27 66.44 -34.39 -7.24
N VAL A 28 66.33 -34.89 -8.46
CA VAL A 28 66.72 -36.25 -8.85
C VAL A 28 67.61 -36.16 -10.07
N ASP A 29 68.89 -36.49 -9.90
CA ASP A 29 69.95 -36.32 -10.90
C ASP A 29 69.94 -34.88 -11.49
N GLU A 30 69.57 -34.72 -12.77
CA GLU A 30 69.45 -33.41 -13.44
C GLU A 30 68.02 -32.83 -13.46
N ARG A 31 67.02 -33.57 -12.95
CA ARG A 31 65.61 -33.14 -12.97
C ARG A 31 65.20 -32.56 -11.62
N THR A 32 64.77 -31.30 -11.64
CA THR A 32 64.19 -30.65 -10.45
C THR A 32 62.67 -30.57 -10.59
N GLN A 33 61.94 -31.12 -9.62
CA GLN A 33 60.49 -30.95 -9.49
C GLN A 33 60.17 -29.94 -8.40
N ILE A 34 59.39 -28.92 -8.74
CA ILE A 34 59.00 -27.85 -7.83
C ILE A 34 57.49 -27.83 -7.70
N LYS A 35 56.99 -27.82 -6.45
CA LYS A 35 55.57 -27.68 -6.14
C LYS A 35 55.37 -26.58 -5.10
N THR A 36 54.53 -25.62 -5.42
CA THR A 36 54.22 -24.48 -4.55
C THR A 36 52.82 -24.61 -4.00
N VAL A 37 52.67 -24.43 -2.69
CA VAL A 37 51.42 -24.45 -1.95
C VAL A 37 51.25 -23.11 -1.25
N LYS A 38 50.05 -22.54 -1.33
CA LYS A 38 49.71 -21.30 -0.63
C LYS A 38 48.66 -21.59 0.42
N LEU A 39 48.85 -21.05 1.62
CA LEU A 39 47.86 -21.13 2.68
C LEU A 39 46.73 -20.16 2.36
N LYS A 40 45.48 -20.64 2.41
CA LYS A 40 44.29 -19.81 2.28
C LYS A 40 43.54 -19.84 3.59
N LYS A 41 43.10 -18.67 4.08
CA LYS A 41 42.16 -18.63 5.20
C LYS A 41 40.94 -19.45 4.82
N GLY A 42 40.58 -20.44 5.64
CA GLY A 42 39.25 -21.01 5.57
C GLY A 42 38.28 -19.89 5.89
N SER A 43 37.64 -19.31 4.86
CA SER A 43 36.55 -18.38 5.07
C SER A 43 35.38 -19.21 5.59
N ILE A 44 35.26 -19.27 6.92
CA ILE A 44 33.95 -19.44 7.52
C ILE A 44 33.16 -18.30 6.91
N ARG A 45 32.11 -18.63 6.18
CA ARG A 45 31.25 -17.69 5.47
C ARG A 45 30.88 -16.59 6.47
N ASP A 46 31.57 -15.46 6.40
CA ASP A 46 31.15 -14.20 6.99
C ASP A 46 29.97 -13.77 6.13
N LEU A 47 28.88 -14.51 6.27
CA LEU A 47 27.58 -14.18 5.72
C LEU A 47 27.30 -12.80 6.32
N PRO A 48 27.28 -11.73 5.52
CA PRO A 48 27.50 -10.39 6.05
C PRO A 48 26.36 -10.13 7.03
N VAL A 49 26.68 -10.02 8.32
CA VAL A 49 25.72 -9.71 9.39
C VAL A 49 24.86 -8.52 8.97
N HIS A 50 25.46 -7.58 8.24
CA HIS A 50 24.81 -6.43 7.63
C HIS A 50 23.60 -6.78 6.73
N ILE A 51 23.63 -7.85 5.94
CA ILE A 51 22.49 -8.24 5.08
C ILE A 51 21.32 -8.73 5.93
N PHE A 52 21.59 -9.52 6.98
CA PHE A 52 20.56 -9.97 7.91
C PHE A 52 19.98 -8.82 8.71
N THR A 53 20.82 -7.92 9.21
CA THR A 53 20.37 -6.74 9.97
C THR A 53 19.52 -5.82 9.09
N THR A 54 19.93 -5.52 7.86
CA THR A 54 19.14 -4.70 6.92
C THR A 54 17.80 -5.36 6.60
N GLY A 55 17.78 -6.68 6.35
CA GLY A 55 16.54 -7.41 6.08
C GLY A 55 15.55 -7.39 7.25
N MET A 56 16.04 -7.57 8.47
CA MET A 56 15.20 -7.52 9.68
C MET A 56 14.62 -6.13 9.93
N VAL A 57 15.41 -5.07 9.75
CA VAL A 57 14.95 -3.68 9.89
C VAL A 57 13.86 -3.36 8.87
N LEU A 58 14.05 -3.76 7.61
CA LEU A 58 13.04 -3.59 6.56
C LEU A 58 11.74 -4.34 6.90
N ALA A 59 11.83 -5.59 7.33
CA ALA A 59 10.66 -6.39 7.69
C ALA A 59 9.83 -5.73 8.81
N VAL A 60 10.51 -5.23 9.86
CA VAL A 60 9.85 -4.50 10.95
C VAL A 60 9.23 -3.20 10.46
N LEU A 61 9.94 -2.43 9.63
CA LEU A 61 9.43 -1.18 9.07
C LEU A 61 8.15 -1.40 8.25
N PHE A 62 8.15 -2.40 7.35
CA PHE A 62 6.97 -2.72 6.54
C PHE A 62 5.79 -3.14 7.39
N ALA A 63 6.02 -3.94 8.44
CA ALA A 63 4.96 -4.32 9.37
C ALA A 63 4.38 -3.10 10.11
N CYS A 64 5.23 -2.19 10.60
CA CYS A 64 4.80 -0.96 11.26
C CYS A 64 3.97 -0.07 10.32
N VAL A 65 4.42 0.11 9.07
CA VAL A 65 3.68 0.88 8.06
C VAL A 65 2.33 0.25 7.76
N ALA A 66 2.28 -1.07 7.58
CA ALA A 66 1.02 -1.77 7.32
C ALA A 66 0.02 -1.58 8.46
N VAL A 67 0.46 -1.70 9.72
CA VAL A 67 -0.40 -1.45 10.89
C VAL A 67 -0.87 0.00 10.94
N ALA A 68 0.02 0.96 10.68
CA ALA A 68 -0.35 2.39 10.64
C ALA A 68 -1.40 2.68 9.55
N VAL A 69 -1.23 2.12 8.35
CA VAL A 69 -2.20 2.24 7.26
C VAL A 69 -3.55 1.64 7.67
N VAL A 70 -3.56 0.44 8.26
CA VAL A 70 -4.81 -0.19 8.73
C VAL A 70 -5.49 0.67 9.80
N LEU A 71 -4.75 1.23 10.76
CA LEU A 71 -5.30 2.11 11.78
C LEU A 71 -5.92 3.38 11.17
N VAL A 72 -5.21 4.03 10.26
CA VAL A 72 -5.73 5.18 9.51
C VAL A 72 -6.99 4.79 8.74
N CYS A 73 -6.97 3.68 8.00
CA CYS A 73 -8.14 3.19 7.26
C CYS A 73 -9.35 2.90 8.17
N VAL A 74 -9.13 2.37 9.37
CA VAL A 74 -10.20 2.11 10.34
C VAL A 74 -10.74 3.42 10.92
N MET A 75 -9.86 4.36 11.30
CA MET A 75 -10.28 5.66 11.82
C MET A 75 -11.07 6.46 10.78
N PHE A 76 -10.58 6.51 9.55
CA PHE A 76 -11.20 7.20 8.43
C PHE A 76 -12.20 6.33 7.67
N ARG A 77 -12.64 5.19 8.21
CA ARG A 77 -13.57 4.28 7.51
C ARG A 77 -14.85 5.00 7.10
N VAL A 78 -15.39 5.81 7.99
CA VAL A 78 -16.63 6.57 7.73
C VAL A 78 -16.38 7.62 6.65
N ASP A 79 -15.31 8.40 6.77
CA ASP A 79 -14.96 9.42 5.79
C ASP A 79 -14.64 8.83 4.41
N LEU A 80 -13.97 7.67 4.36
CA LEU A 80 -13.65 6.96 3.13
C LEU A 80 -14.91 6.40 2.47
N VAL A 81 -15.86 5.88 3.25
CA VAL A 81 -17.17 5.43 2.75
C VAL A 81 -18.00 6.62 2.27
N LEU A 82 -17.99 7.75 2.99
CA LEU A 82 -18.69 8.96 2.59
C LEU A 82 -18.09 9.57 1.33
N LEU A 83 -16.76 9.59 1.20
CA LEU A 83 -16.04 10.05 0.02
C LEU A 83 -16.31 9.14 -1.18
N TYR A 84 -16.21 7.82 -0.99
CA TYR A 84 -16.55 6.84 -2.01
C TYR A 84 -17.99 7.00 -2.47
N ARG A 85 -18.93 7.14 -1.53
CA ARG A 85 -20.34 7.39 -1.85
C ARG A 85 -20.51 8.72 -2.56
N ASN A 86 -19.81 9.79 -2.18
CA ASN A 86 -19.94 11.08 -2.85
C ASN A 86 -19.40 11.05 -4.30
N ILE A 87 -18.31 10.33 -4.54
CA ILE A 87 -17.74 10.14 -5.88
C ILE A 87 -18.67 9.26 -6.72
N CYS A 88 -19.13 8.13 -6.18
CA CYS A 88 -19.95 7.16 -6.92
C CYS A 88 -21.41 7.60 -7.10
N ARG A 89 -22.02 8.25 -6.09
CA ARG A 89 -23.42 8.71 -6.11
C ARG A 89 -23.64 9.93 -7.00
N ARG A 90 -22.58 10.68 -7.34
CA ARG A 90 -22.69 11.81 -8.27
C ARG A 90 -23.09 11.34 -9.68
N ASP A 91 -22.80 10.10 -10.02
CA ASP A 91 -23.11 9.54 -11.34
C ASP A 91 -24.52 8.93 -11.42
N ASP A 92 -25.07 8.43 -10.30
CA ASP A 92 -26.37 7.73 -10.29
C ASP A 92 -27.56 8.65 -10.68
N THR A 93 -27.51 9.95 -10.36
CA THR A 93 -28.60 10.89 -10.67
C THR A 93 -28.58 11.43 -12.11
N VAL A 94 -27.47 11.26 -12.84
CA VAL A 94 -27.32 11.84 -14.19
C VAL A 94 -27.87 10.90 -15.29
N GLY A 95 -28.18 9.64 -14.97
CA GLY A 95 -28.55 8.62 -15.97
C GLY A 95 -29.86 7.85 -15.73
N ASP A 96 -30.59 8.07 -14.64
CA ASP A 96 -31.77 7.25 -14.26
C ASP A 96 -33.05 7.56 -15.05
N GLY A 97 -33.00 8.50 -16.01
CA GLY A 97 -34.18 8.91 -16.79
C GLY A 97 -35.32 9.51 -15.95
N LYS A 98 -35.07 9.77 -14.65
CA LYS A 98 -36.03 10.40 -13.74
C LYS A 98 -36.08 11.88 -14.02
N GLU A 99 -37.29 12.37 -14.26
CA GLU A 99 -37.51 13.78 -14.56
C GLU A 99 -37.46 14.67 -13.30
N TYR A 100 -37.66 14.09 -12.12
CA TYR A 100 -37.73 14.84 -10.86
C TYR A 100 -36.90 14.17 -9.75
N ASP A 101 -36.26 14.98 -8.91
CA ASP A 101 -35.40 14.55 -7.80
C ASP A 101 -36.21 14.22 -6.54
N ALA A 102 -37.35 14.91 -6.34
CA ALA A 102 -38.24 14.69 -5.21
C ALA A 102 -39.71 15.02 -5.57
N PHE A 103 -40.63 14.32 -4.91
CA PHE A 103 -42.07 14.56 -5.00
C PHE A 103 -42.58 15.27 -3.75
N VAL A 104 -43.35 16.33 -3.93
CA VAL A 104 -43.91 17.14 -2.84
C VAL A 104 -45.41 16.91 -2.75
N SER A 105 -45.86 16.40 -1.60
CA SER A 105 -47.27 16.26 -1.25
C SER A 105 -47.58 17.04 0.01
N TYR A 106 -48.70 17.76 0.02
CA TYR A 106 -49.17 18.54 1.16
C TYR A 106 -50.67 18.33 1.35
N LEU A 107 -51.16 18.51 2.59
CA LEU A 107 -52.56 18.31 2.90
C LEU A 107 -53.36 19.57 2.56
N LYS A 108 -54.26 19.46 1.59
CA LYS A 108 -55.06 20.60 1.10
C LYS A 108 -56.17 21.03 2.08
N ASP A 109 -56.64 20.10 2.91
CA ASP A 109 -57.82 20.27 3.78
C ASP A 109 -57.46 20.46 5.26
N CYS A 110 -56.21 20.79 5.58
CA CYS A 110 -55.88 21.18 6.95
C CYS A 110 -56.55 22.52 7.26
N PHE A 111 -57.38 22.57 8.31
CA PHE A 111 -58.09 23.77 8.77
C PHE A 111 -57.15 24.80 9.43
N SER A 112 -55.96 25.03 8.87
CA SER A 112 -55.13 26.17 9.28
C SER A 112 -55.71 27.43 8.61
N PRO A 113 -56.09 28.46 9.40
CA PRO A 113 -56.79 29.63 8.89
C PRO A 113 -55.94 30.48 7.92
N THR A 114 -54.64 30.19 7.83
CA THR A 114 -53.66 31.04 7.17
C THR A 114 -53.17 30.47 5.82
N GLY A 115 -53.45 29.20 5.49
CA GLY A 115 -53.02 28.60 4.21
C GLY A 115 -51.49 28.55 3.99
N GLU A 116 -50.72 28.73 5.06
CA GLU A 116 -49.25 28.83 5.07
C GLU A 116 -48.57 27.60 4.47
N GLU A 117 -49.14 26.42 4.72
CA GLU A 117 -48.61 25.12 4.29
C GLU A 117 -48.61 25.00 2.77
N ARG A 118 -49.68 25.50 2.14
CA ARG A 118 -49.82 25.55 0.68
C ARG A 118 -48.88 26.58 0.07
N GLU A 119 -48.77 27.75 0.67
CA GLU A 119 -47.84 28.79 0.21
C GLU A 119 -46.39 28.34 0.32
N PHE A 120 -46.04 27.65 1.41
CA PHE A 120 -44.72 27.08 1.61
C PHE A 120 -44.40 26.01 0.56
N ALA A 121 -45.30 25.05 0.33
CA ALA A 121 -45.08 23.97 -0.63
C ALA A 121 -45.02 24.44 -2.10
N LEU A 122 -45.82 25.44 -2.48
CA LEU A 122 -45.91 25.92 -3.86
C LEU A 122 -44.98 27.07 -4.21
N LYS A 123 -44.53 27.87 -3.24
CA LYS A 123 -43.68 29.04 -3.50
C LYS A 123 -42.32 28.95 -2.83
N ILE A 124 -42.27 28.73 -1.52
CA ILE A 124 -41.01 28.76 -0.76
C ILE A 124 -40.12 27.56 -1.16
N LEU A 125 -40.69 26.35 -1.21
CA LEU A 125 -39.94 25.15 -1.55
C LEU A 125 -39.29 25.23 -2.94
N PRO A 126 -40.03 25.58 -4.01
CA PRO A 126 -39.45 25.70 -5.35
C PRO A 126 -38.42 26.81 -5.43
N MET A 127 -38.68 27.96 -4.82
CA MET A 127 -37.73 29.08 -4.80
C MET A 127 -36.41 28.69 -4.14
N VAL A 128 -36.44 27.92 -3.05
CA VAL A 128 -35.19 27.50 -2.41
C VAL A 128 -34.55 26.35 -3.18
N LEU A 129 -35.27 25.25 -3.41
CA LEU A 129 -34.68 24.01 -3.90
C LEU A 129 -34.41 24.02 -5.41
N GLU A 130 -35.30 24.61 -6.22
CA GLU A 130 -35.11 24.71 -7.67
C GLU A 130 -34.15 25.86 -8.01
N GLU A 131 -34.35 27.08 -7.47
CA GLU A 131 -33.51 28.23 -7.85
C GLU A 131 -32.15 28.25 -7.15
N ASN A 132 -32.07 28.01 -5.84
CA ASN A 132 -30.79 28.11 -5.11
C ASN A 132 -29.96 26.83 -5.16
N PHE A 133 -30.59 25.66 -5.28
CA PHE A 133 -29.91 24.36 -5.21
C PHE A 133 -30.01 23.53 -6.52
N GLY A 134 -30.79 23.97 -7.51
CA GLY A 134 -30.87 23.32 -8.82
C GLY A 134 -31.58 21.97 -8.84
N TYR A 135 -32.37 21.63 -7.81
CA TYR A 135 -33.18 20.42 -7.78
C TYR A 135 -34.41 20.56 -8.68
N LYS A 136 -34.94 19.45 -9.20
CA LYS A 136 -36.20 19.43 -9.96
C LYS A 136 -37.31 18.78 -9.13
N LEU A 137 -38.27 19.57 -8.65
CA LEU A 137 -39.36 19.08 -7.80
C LEU A 137 -40.60 18.72 -8.63
N CYS A 138 -41.25 17.60 -8.31
CA CYS A 138 -42.59 17.28 -8.81
C CYS A 138 -43.63 17.69 -7.78
N ILE A 139 -44.52 18.61 -8.13
CA ILE A 139 -45.58 19.07 -7.24
C ILE A 139 -46.93 18.62 -7.78
N PHE A 140 -47.71 17.94 -6.95
CA PHE A 140 -48.98 17.33 -7.35
C PHE A 140 -49.95 18.30 -8.07
N GLU A 141 -50.06 19.56 -7.64
CA GLU A 141 -50.98 20.52 -8.29
C GLU A 141 -50.42 21.17 -9.57
N ARG A 142 -49.10 21.17 -9.77
CA ARG A 142 -48.44 21.86 -10.91
C ARG A 142 -48.10 20.89 -12.03
N ASP A 143 -47.55 19.74 -11.65
CA ASP A 143 -46.79 18.87 -12.54
C ASP A 143 -47.53 17.54 -12.82
N VAL A 144 -48.60 17.24 -12.08
CA VAL A 144 -49.43 16.03 -12.30
C VAL A 144 -50.75 16.41 -12.97
N SER A 145 -50.96 15.93 -14.19
CA SER A 145 -52.19 16.19 -14.93
C SER A 145 -53.36 15.31 -14.40
N PRO A 146 -54.61 15.80 -14.41
CA PRO A 146 -55.77 15.07 -13.86
C PRO A 146 -56.22 13.83 -14.68
N GLY A 147 -55.39 13.32 -15.60
CA GLY A 147 -55.70 12.17 -16.46
C GLY A 147 -54.79 10.95 -16.29
N GLY A 148 -53.67 11.07 -15.57
CA GLY A 148 -52.60 10.07 -15.58
C GLY A 148 -51.71 10.19 -16.80
#